data_AF-A0A348VRJ6-F1
#
_entry.id   AF-A0A348VRJ6-F1
#
_cell.length_a   1.000
_cell.length_b   1.000
_cell.length_c   1.000
_cell.angle_alpha   90.00
_cell.angle_beta   90.00
_cell.angle_gamma   90.00
#
_symmetry.space_group_name_H-M   'P 1'
#
loop_
_entity.id
_entity.type
_entity.pdbx_description
1 polymer ?
#
loop_
_entity_poly.entity_id
_entity_poly.type
_entity_poly.pdbx_seq_one_letter_code
_entity_poly.pdbx_strand_id
1 'polypeptide(L)'
;MNGRAVRSGRAVKTIFSTTVSLFVGFLLLAAGTAGLSSPAYGGPSYFSVDREFYPYYPSLIKWDRSGAGFTAPEVCSGCHPKQYEEWTGSVHALAFQDPVYQGELNLAFKAVGHDISRQCEGCHSPAGVVTGEIKGPGVEGLSPMALAGVSCDICHSISGVTHGQTPTGEPENGSFILSPGKDTPQGPKLVKRGPYAPSDGCGMGFHECLESPLHLKADLCASCHQVYHYEKHFPIEATYSEWKKGPYAQKGIYCQDCHMVEIETFIRSADAFKKPERKEYRHYFNGANYLLYYLAEAAAIKAGDKELATNLKTKFDMAVKRLQMAADLELYPVYRAGSLAEIKVRVRNIRAGHNLPTSLTNIREMW
;
A
#
# COMPACT_ATOMS: atom_id res chain seq x y z
N MET A 1 36.46 47.72 -19.36
CA MET A 1 36.54 49.20 -19.31
C MET A 1 36.27 49.74 -20.70
N ASN A 2 35.28 50.64 -20.79
CA ASN A 2 34.99 51.65 -21.84
C ASN A 2 34.96 51.21 -23.32
N GLY A 3 33.90 51.43 -24.12
CA GLY A 3 32.67 52.19 -23.95
C GLY A 3 32.34 53.02 -25.20
N ARG A 4 31.03 53.04 -25.57
CA ARG A 4 30.28 54.00 -26.44
C ARG A 4 30.42 53.91 -27.97
N ALA A 5 29.44 54.28 -28.79
CA ALA A 5 27.98 54.49 -28.73
C ALA A 5 27.52 55.06 -30.11
N VAL A 6 26.19 55.15 -30.30
CA VAL A 6 25.42 56.01 -31.26
C VAL A 6 25.23 55.45 -32.69
N ARG A 7 24.17 55.67 -33.47
CA ARG A 7 22.67 55.81 -33.41
C ARG A 7 22.27 56.35 -34.81
N SER A 8 20.99 56.21 -35.19
CA SER A 8 20.27 56.83 -36.34
C SER A 8 20.34 56.05 -37.67
N GLY A 9 19.32 55.96 -38.53
CA GLY A 9 17.94 56.48 -38.53
C GLY A 9 17.47 56.81 -39.96
N ARG A 10 16.24 56.38 -40.31
CA ARG A 10 15.31 56.86 -41.38
C ARG A 10 15.45 56.43 -42.87
N ALA A 11 14.50 55.56 -43.28
CA ALA A 11 13.34 55.78 -44.17
C ALA A 11 13.44 56.52 -45.53
N VAL A 12 12.95 55.87 -46.61
CA VAL A 12 12.31 56.45 -47.83
C VAL A 12 11.32 55.39 -48.38
N LYS A 13 9.99 55.55 -48.27
CA LYS A 13 8.97 56.07 -49.23
C LYS A 13 8.93 55.39 -50.62
N THR A 14 7.92 54.55 -50.93
CA THR A 14 6.58 54.83 -51.53
C THR A 14 6.58 54.81 -53.06
N ILE A 15 5.83 53.89 -53.70
CA ILE A 15 5.05 54.16 -54.93
C ILE A 15 3.72 53.38 -54.89
N PHE A 16 2.65 54.12 -55.14
CA PHE A 16 1.25 53.72 -55.31
C PHE A 16 0.98 53.03 -56.66
N SER A 17 -0.01 52.13 -56.70
CA SER A 17 -0.98 52.15 -57.80
C SER A 17 -2.32 51.59 -57.35
N THR A 18 -3.33 52.44 -57.47
CA THR A 18 -4.74 52.27 -57.17
C THR A 18 -5.47 51.61 -58.34
N THR A 19 -6.37 50.67 -58.07
CA THR A 19 -7.59 50.52 -58.89
C THR A 19 -8.77 50.13 -58.00
N VAL A 20 -9.92 50.63 -58.41
CA VAL A 20 -11.06 51.04 -57.59
C VAL A 20 -12.14 49.96 -57.52
N SER A 21 -12.68 49.81 -56.31
CA SER A 21 -14.04 49.41 -55.88
C SER A 21 -14.87 48.37 -56.66
N LEU A 22 -15.28 47.34 -55.92
CA LEU A 22 -16.70 46.96 -55.85
C LEU A 22 -17.01 46.39 -54.45
N PHE A 23 -17.78 47.16 -53.69
CA PHE A 23 -18.35 46.81 -52.39
C PHE A 23 -19.53 45.86 -52.61
N VAL A 24 -19.48 44.67 -52.01
CA VAL A 24 -20.67 43.91 -51.59
C VAL A 24 -20.39 43.39 -50.20
N GLY A 25 -21.12 43.92 -49.23
CA GLY A 25 -20.99 43.55 -47.82
C GLY A 25 -21.48 42.13 -47.57
N PHE A 26 -20.70 41.38 -46.81
CA PHE A 26 -21.16 40.18 -46.11
C PHE A 26 -20.67 40.23 -44.67
N LEU A 27 -21.62 40.02 -43.74
CA LEU A 27 -21.43 40.07 -42.30
C LEU A 27 -20.33 39.10 -41.84
N LEU A 28 -19.47 39.61 -40.96
CA LEU A 28 -18.55 38.84 -40.13
C LEU A 28 -19.34 38.02 -39.09
N LEU A 29 -19.33 36.69 -39.23
CA LEU A 29 -19.53 35.76 -38.13
C LEU A 29 -18.16 35.26 -37.69
N ALA A 30 -17.67 35.79 -36.57
CA ALA A 30 -16.47 35.32 -35.91
C ALA A 30 -16.71 33.90 -35.38
N ALA A 31 -16.12 32.90 -36.04
CA ALA A 31 -16.06 31.54 -35.53
C ALA A 31 -15.08 31.51 -34.36
N GLY A 32 -15.60 31.25 -33.16
CA GLY A 32 -14.81 31.04 -31.96
C GLY A 32 -13.91 29.83 -32.10
N THR A 33 -12.64 29.99 -31.73
CA THR A 33 -11.68 28.92 -31.52
C THR A 33 -12.12 28.10 -30.31
N ALA A 34 -12.93 27.07 -30.54
CA ALA A 34 -13.17 26.02 -29.55
C ALA A 34 -11.87 25.22 -29.41
N GLY A 35 -11.31 25.22 -28.19
CA GLY A 35 -10.17 24.40 -27.84
C GLY A 35 -10.46 22.94 -28.13
N LEU A 36 -9.49 22.27 -28.77
CA LEU A 36 -9.47 20.82 -28.89
C LEU A 36 -9.31 20.23 -27.49
N SER A 37 -10.43 19.97 -26.83
CA SER A 37 -10.49 19.07 -25.69
C SER A 37 -10.09 17.69 -26.19
N SER A 38 -8.97 17.16 -25.68
CA SER A 38 -8.65 15.74 -25.81
C SER A 38 -9.89 14.91 -25.43
N PRO A 39 -10.32 13.93 -26.23
CA PRO A 39 -11.41 13.08 -25.82
C PRO A 39 -10.94 12.30 -24.60
N ALA A 40 -11.63 12.49 -23.47
CA ALA A 40 -11.56 11.54 -22.38
C ALA A 40 -11.90 10.17 -22.96
N TYR A 41 -10.94 9.24 -22.96
CA TYR A 41 -11.16 7.84 -23.29
C TYR A 41 -12.01 7.20 -22.18
N GLY A 42 -13.27 7.61 -22.08
CA GLY A 42 -14.29 6.98 -21.24
C GLY A 42 -14.89 5.81 -21.99
N GLY A 43 -14.17 4.69 -22.05
CA GLY A 43 -14.80 3.41 -22.38
C GLY A 43 -15.87 3.06 -21.33
N PRO A 44 -16.82 2.15 -21.62
CA PRO A 44 -17.79 1.72 -20.62
C PRO A 44 -17.04 1.16 -19.40
N SER A 45 -17.38 1.67 -18.21
CA SER A 45 -16.91 1.09 -16.95
C SER A 45 -17.46 -0.32 -16.86
N TYR A 46 -16.62 -1.33 -17.07
CA TYR A 46 -17.05 -2.75 -17.02
C TYR A 46 -17.56 -3.15 -15.64
N PHE A 47 -17.22 -2.37 -14.61
CA PHE A 47 -17.69 -2.56 -13.25
C PHE A 47 -18.29 -1.25 -12.73
N SER A 48 -19.52 -1.30 -12.24
CA SER A 48 -20.16 -0.16 -11.57
C SER A 48 -19.72 -0.11 -10.13
N VAL A 49 -19.23 1.03 -9.66
CA VAL A 49 -18.87 1.24 -8.25
C VAL A 49 -19.84 2.22 -7.62
N ASP A 50 -20.42 1.86 -6.49
CA ASP A 50 -21.22 2.77 -5.68
C ASP A 50 -20.30 3.79 -4.99
N ARG A 51 -20.24 5.01 -5.55
CA ARG A 51 -19.41 6.12 -5.05
C ARG A 51 -19.96 6.73 -3.76
N GLU A 52 -21.25 6.57 -3.48
CA GLU A 52 -21.82 7.01 -2.21
C GLU A 52 -21.42 6.04 -1.09
N PHE A 53 -21.40 4.73 -1.40
CA PHE A 53 -20.91 3.71 -0.49
C PHE A 53 -19.39 3.74 -0.31
N TYR A 54 -18.63 4.10 -1.35
CA TYR A 54 -17.17 4.24 -1.35
C TYR A 54 -16.71 5.69 -1.64
N PRO A 55 -16.79 6.59 -0.65
CA PRO A 55 -16.48 8.01 -0.84
C PRO A 55 -15.01 8.31 -1.12
N TYR A 56 -14.11 7.34 -0.86
CA TYR A 56 -12.66 7.47 -1.06
C TYR A 56 -12.15 6.81 -2.35
N TYR A 57 -13.05 6.39 -3.25
CA TYR A 57 -12.69 5.70 -4.48
C TYR A 57 -11.56 6.45 -5.23
N PRO A 58 -10.54 5.74 -5.78
CA PRO A 58 -10.43 4.28 -5.95
C PRO A 58 -10.11 3.43 -4.72
N SER A 59 -9.86 4.06 -3.58
CA SER A 59 -9.78 3.33 -2.32
C SER A 59 -11.19 2.91 -1.88
N LEU A 60 -11.38 1.61 -1.63
CA LEU A 60 -12.66 1.04 -1.17
C LEU A 60 -12.78 1.07 0.36
N ILE A 61 -11.97 1.90 1.01
CA ILE A 61 -12.06 2.14 2.45
C ILE A 61 -13.39 2.79 2.78
N LYS A 62 -13.97 2.34 3.89
CA LYS A 62 -15.04 3.05 4.57
C LYS A 62 -14.53 3.56 5.91
N TRP A 63 -15.11 4.65 6.38
CA TRP A 63 -14.80 5.22 7.68
C TRP A 63 -16.09 5.52 8.44
N ASP A 64 -16.32 4.80 9.53
CA ASP A 64 -17.37 5.07 10.50
C ASP A 64 -16.91 6.24 11.37
N ARG A 65 -17.06 7.45 10.82
CA ARG A 65 -16.60 8.69 11.44
C ARG A 65 -17.37 8.96 12.74
N SER A 66 -16.62 9.25 13.80
CA SER A 66 -17.12 9.75 15.09
C SER A 66 -16.23 10.88 15.60
N GLY A 67 -16.52 11.43 16.78
CA GLY A 67 -15.62 12.35 17.48
C GLY A 67 -14.32 11.70 17.95
N ALA A 68 -14.22 10.36 17.92
CA ALA A 68 -13.00 9.63 18.26
C ALA A 68 -12.06 9.55 17.04
N GLY A 69 -10.90 10.22 17.14
CA GLY A 69 -9.88 10.23 16.10
C GLY A 69 -8.94 9.03 16.13
N PHE A 70 -8.01 8.98 15.18
CA PHE A 70 -6.92 8.03 15.17
C PHE A 70 -5.83 8.42 16.18
N THR A 71 -5.15 7.43 16.74
CA THR A 71 -4.09 7.59 17.73
C THR A 71 -2.73 7.20 17.15
N ALA A 72 -1.76 8.11 17.24
CA ALA A 72 -0.39 7.84 16.78
C ALA A 72 0.26 6.69 17.58
N PRO A 73 1.07 5.84 16.93
CA PRO A 73 1.58 4.60 17.54
C PRO A 73 2.50 4.84 18.75
N GLU A 74 3.14 6.01 18.86
CA GLU A 74 3.97 6.40 20.00
C GLU A 74 3.13 6.43 21.30
N VAL A 75 1.85 6.77 21.22
CA VAL A 75 0.94 6.73 22.38
C VAL A 75 0.70 5.29 22.82
N CYS A 76 0.55 4.37 21.86
CA CYS A 76 0.37 2.95 22.14
C CYS A 76 1.60 2.35 22.84
N SER A 77 2.80 2.85 22.55
CA SER A 77 4.06 2.38 23.13
C SER A 77 4.10 2.47 24.66
N GLY A 78 3.36 3.40 25.27
CA GLY A 78 3.32 3.57 26.72
C GLY A 78 2.73 2.37 27.48
N CYS A 79 1.81 1.63 26.84
CA CYS A 79 1.19 0.44 27.43
C CYS A 79 1.55 -0.86 26.68
N HIS A 80 1.93 -0.76 25.40
CA HIS A 80 2.28 -1.87 24.53
C HIS A 80 3.69 -1.72 23.94
N PRO A 81 4.74 -1.56 24.77
CA PRO A 81 6.09 -1.23 24.29
C PRO A 81 6.66 -2.34 23.42
N LYS A 82 6.40 -3.61 23.76
CA LYS A 82 6.85 -4.76 22.98
C LYS A 82 6.26 -4.77 21.56
N GLN A 83 4.93 -4.64 21.44
CA GLN A 83 4.27 -4.64 20.13
C GLN A 83 4.68 -3.42 19.29
N TYR A 84 4.89 -2.27 19.94
CA TYR A 84 5.39 -1.08 19.30
C TYR A 84 6.80 -1.29 18.73
N GLU A 85 7.72 -1.88 19.50
CA GLU A 85 9.07 -2.21 19.03
C GLU A 85 9.05 -3.24 17.88
N GLU A 86 8.21 -4.27 17.98
CA GLU A 86 8.01 -5.27 16.92
C GLU A 86 7.53 -4.61 15.62
N TRP A 87 6.56 -3.69 15.71
CA TRP A 87 6.01 -2.96 14.57
C TRP A 87 6.98 -1.91 14.01
N THR A 88 7.75 -1.24 14.86
CA THR A 88 8.69 -0.17 14.48
C THR A 88 9.72 -0.70 13.49
N GLY A 89 9.85 -0.04 12.34
CA GLY A 89 10.74 -0.48 11.26
C GLY A 89 10.23 -1.70 10.47
N SER A 90 9.01 -2.19 10.71
CA SER A 90 8.35 -3.13 9.79
C SER A 90 7.96 -2.42 8.48
N VAL A 91 7.73 -3.19 7.40
CA VAL A 91 7.26 -2.61 6.13
C VAL A 91 5.88 -1.96 6.27
N HIS A 92 5.05 -2.38 7.24
CA HIS A 92 3.80 -1.70 7.57
C HIS A 92 4.02 -0.32 8.17
N ALA A 93 4.98 -0.18 9.09
CA ALA A 93 5.38 1.11 9.66
C ALA A 93 5.99 2.05 8.61
N LEU A 94 6.70 1.47 7.63
CA LEU A 94 7.33 2.20 6.53
C LEU A 94 6.41 2.40 5.32
N ALA A 95 5.17 1.90 5.35
CA ALA A 95 4.36 1.72 4.14
C ALA A 95 4.21 3.02 3.33
N PHE A 96 4.01 4.15 3.99
CA PHE A 96 3.93 5.44 3.30
C PHE A 96 5.31 6.09 3.06
N GLN A 97 6.28 5.85 3.94
CA GLN A 97 7.57 6.55 3.91
C GLN A 97 8.63 5.85 3.04
N ASP A 98 8.36 4.64 2.58
CA ASP A 98 9.24 3.87 1.70
C ASP A 98 9.60 4.69 0.44
N PRO A 99 10.90 4.92 0.15
CA PRO A 99 11.32 5.64 -1.04
C PRO A 99 10.96 4.96 -2.36
N VAL A 100 10.87 3.62 -2.40
CA VAL A 100 10.43 2.88 -3.59
C VAL A 100 8.96 3.17 -3.85
N TYR A 101 8.11 3.01 -2.83
CA TYR A 101 6.70 3.40 -2.89
C TYR A 101 6.51 4.87 -3.27
N GLN A 102 7.24 5.80 -2.65
CA GLN A 102 7.13 7.22 -2.96
C GLN A 102 7.53 7.54 -4.42
N GLY A 103 8.50 6.80 -4.97
CA GLY A 103 8.84 6.85 -6.38
C GLY A 103 7.68 6.44 -7.29
N GLU A 104 7.10 5.27 -7.04
CA GLU A 104 5.94 4.76 -7.80
C GLU A 104 4.71 5.66 -7.66
N LEU A 105 4.42 6.14 -6.44
CA LEU A 105 3.33 7.07 -6.18
C LEU A 105 3.52 8.38 -6.97
N ASN A 106 4.76 8.88 -7.08
CA ASN A 106 5.06 10.07 -7.88
C ASN A 106 4.84 9.84 -9.38
N LEU A 107 5.20 8.66 -9.90
CA LEU A 107 4.91 8.31 -11.30
C LEU A 107 3.41 8.22 -11.54
N ALA A 108 2.67 7.53 -10.66
CA ALA A 108 1.21 7.42 -10.73
C ALA A 108 0.56 8.80 -10.65
N PHE A 109 0.93 9.62 -9.67
CA PHE A 109 0.38 10.97 -9.49
C PHE A 109 0.62 11.85 -10.72
N LYS A 110 1.81 11.82 -11.33
CA LYS A 110 2.08 12.56 -12.57
C LYS A 110 1.26 12.07 -13.75
N ALA A 111 0.96 10.77 -13.81
CA ALA A 111 0.23 10.16 -14.91
C ALA A 111 -1.30 10.37 -14.80
N VAL A 112 -1.87 10.23 -13.60
CA VAL A 112 -3.33 10.16 -13.40
C VAL A 112 -3.88 11.12 -12.34
N GLY A 113 -3.02 11.86 -11.64
CA GLY A 113 -3.40 12.80 -10.59
C GLY A 113 -3.76 12.15 -9.25
N HIS A 114 -3.98 13.01 -8.24
CA HIS A 114 -4.25 12.59 -6.86
C HIS A 114 -5.49 11.71 -6.73
N ASP A 115 -6.59 12.10 -7.37
CA ASP A 115 -7.88 11.44 -7.17
C ASP A 115 -7.82 9.96 -7.51
N ILE A 116 -6.96 9.58 -8.45
CA ILE A 116 -6.70 8.19 -8.81
C ILE A 116 -5.59 7.56 -7.96
N SER A 117 -4.53 8.32 -7.60
CA SER A 117 -3.44 7.81 -6.77
C SER A 117 -3.87 7.37 -5.36
N ARG A 118 -5.06 7.80 -4.90
CA ARG A 118 -5.71 7.27 -3.69
C ARG A 118 -5.84 5.75 -3.66
N GLN A 119 -5.86 5.08 -4.82
CA GLN A 119 -5.81 3.62 -4.89
C GLN A 119 -4.65 3.05 -4.06
N CYS A 120 -3.48 3.67 -4.17
CA CYS A 120 -2.26 3.25 -3.48
C CYS A 120 -2.29 3.73 -2.02
N GLU A 121 -2.64 5.00 -1.82
CA GLU A 121 -2.62 5.67 -0.53
C GLU A 121 -3.56 5.00 0.48
N GLY A 122 -4.67 4.43 0.03
CA GLY A 122 -5.61 3.70 0.89
C GLY A 122 -4.97 2.56 1.66
N CYS A 123 -4.05 1.82 1.04
CA CYS A 123 -3.34 0.72 1.71
C CYS A 123 -2.08 1.19 2.43
N HIS A 124 -1.47 2.29 1.99
CA HIS A 124 -0.17 2.75 2.48
C HIS A 124 -0.24 3.82 3.58
N SER A 125 -1.31 4.63 3.66
CA SER A 125 -1.64 5.54 4.76
C SER A 125 -3.17 5.66 4.93
N PRO A 126 -3.86 4.61 5.40
CA PRO A 126 -5.32 4.60 5.48
C PRO A 126 -5.90 5.74 6.31
N ALA A 127 -5.30 6.05 7.47
CA ALA A 127 -5.71 7.18 8.30
C ALA A 127 -5.56 8.50 7.55
N GLY A 128 -4.40 8.73 6.92
CA GLY A 128 -4.15 9.96 6.17
C GLY A 128 -5.08 10.16 4.97
N VAL A 129 -5.54 9.08 4.33
CA VAL A 129 -6.57 9.15 3.28
C VAL A 129 -7.92 9.58 3.85
N VAL A 130 -8.39 8.94 4.92
CA VAL A 130 -9.74 9.22 5.45
C VAL A 130 -9.84 10.55 6.19
N THR A 131 -8.73 11.02 6.80
CA THR A 131 -8.63 12.37 7.38
C THR A 131 -8.36 13.45 6.33
N GLY A 132 -7.97 13.05 5.11
CA GLY A 132 -7.71 13.94 3.99
C GLY A 132 -6.37 14.68 4.09
N GLU A 133 -5.43 14.18 4.90
CA GLU A 133 -4.07 14.73 5.02
C GLU A 133 -3.20 14.41 3.79
N ILE A 134 -3.37 13.23 3.19
CA ILE A 134 -2.61 12.85 1.99
C ILE A 134 -3.20 13.56 0.78
N LYS A 135 -2.38 14.39 0.12
CA LYS A 135 -2.73 15.10 -1.11
C LYS A 135 -1.92 14.64 -2.33
N GLY A 136 -1.05 13.64 -2.15
CA GLY A 136 -0.17 13.11 -3.17
C GLY A 136 1.15 12.59 -2.58
N PRO A 137 2.18 12.41 -3.44
CA PRO A 137 3.52 12.02 -3.00
C PRO A 137 4.18 13.07 -2.11
N GLY A 138 5.05 12.62 -1.23
CA GLY A 138 5.75 13.44 -0.25
C GLY A 138 5.30 13.18 1.18
N VAL A 139 6.22 13.41 2.11
CA VAL A 139 6.03 13.17 3.55
C VAL A 139 6.03 14.46 4.39
N GLU A 140 6.28 15.60 3.74
CA GLU A 140 6.42 16.89 4.42
C GLU A 140 5.06 17.41 4.89
N GLY A 141 5.02 17.94 6.12
CA GLY A 141 3.81 18.56 6.69
C GLY A 141 2.72 17.58 7.13
N LEU A 142 2.94 16.27 7.01
CA LEU A 142 2.01 15.24 7.45
C LEU A 142 2.09 15.02 8.97
N SER A 143 0.96 14.68 9.58
CA SER A 143 0.96 14.32 11.00
C SER A 143 1.74 13.02 11.26
N PRO A 144 2.19 12.77 12.50
CA PRO A 144 2.76 11.48 12.89
C PRO A 144 1.83 10.31 12.54
N MET A 145 0.51 10.52 12.62
CA MET A 145 -0.45 9.47 12.30
C MET A 145 -0.46 9.12 10.81
N ALA A 146 -0.44 10.12 9.93
CA ALA A 146 -0.39 9.91 8.48
C ALA A 146 0.95 9.29 8.05
N LEU A 147 2.05 9.63 8.72
CA LEU A 147 3.39 9.07 8.46
C LEU A 147 3.56 7.63 8.95
N ALA A 148 2.80 7.21 9.97
CA ALA A 148 2.87 5.86 10.53
C ALA A 148 2.30 4.77 9.60
N GLY A 149 1.85 5.11 8.39
CA GLY A 149 1.37 4.15 7.39
C GLY A 149 0.33 3.18 7.93
N VAL A 150 0.62 1.88 7.89
CA VAL A 150 -0.23 0.83 8.49
C VAL A 150 0.15 0.64 9.95
N SER A 151 -0.39 1.50 10.81
CA SER A 151 -0.09 1.55 12.24
C SER A 151 -0.95 0.59 13.08
N CYS A 152 -0.68 0.53 14.39
CA CYS A 152 -1.54 -0.14 15.38
C CYS A 152 -3.01 0.27 15.23
N ASP A 153 -3.24 1.56 15.04
CA ASP A 153 -4.56 2.16 15.01
C ASP A 153 -5.30 1.94 13.70
N ILE A 154 -4.61 1.47 12.67
CA ILE A 154 -5.27 1.01 11.45
C ILE A 154 -5.85 -0.38 11.71
N CYS A 155 -5.01 -1.38 11.96
CA CYS A 155 -5.45 -2.77 12.06
C CYS A 155 -6.48 -2.96 13.17
N HIS A 156 -6.21 -2.40 14.36
CA HIS A 156 -7.09 -2.55 15.53
C HIS A 156 -8.36 -1.69 15.46
N SER A 157 -8.50 -0.81 14.46
CA SER A 157 -9.72 -0.05 14.22
C SER A 157 -10.58 -0.64 13.10
N ILE A 158 -10.13 -1.68 12.40
CA ILE A 158 -10.96 -2.35 11.38
C ILE A 158 -12.15 -3.03 12.07
N SER A 159 -13.36 -2.50 11.84
CA SER A 159 -14.61 -3.02 12.39
C SER A 159 -15.24 -4.11 11.51
N GLY A 160 -14.91 -4.12 10.22
CA GLY A 160 -15.47 -5.04 9.25
C GLY A 160 -14.82 -4.92 7.88
N VAL A 161 -15.31 -5.73 6.95
CA VAL A 161 -14.87 -5.76 5.55
C VAL A 161 -16.06 -5.63 4.60
N THR A 162 -15.80 -5.16 3.39
CA THR A 162 -16.83 -4.96 2.34
C THR A 162 -16.55 -5.80 1.09
N HIS A 163 -15.88 -6.95 1.26
CA HIS A 163 -15.41 -7.82 0.16
C HIS A 163 -16.52 -8.19 -0.83
N GLY A 164 -17.72 -8.52 -0.35
CA GLY A 164 -18.84 -8.89 -1.23
C GLY A 164 -19.51 -7.71 -1.94
N GLN A 165 -19.21 -6.47 -1.54
CA GLN A 165 -19.74 -5.23 -2.12
C GLN A 165 -18.77 -4.59 -3.11
N THR A 166 -17.56 -5.14 -3.26
CA THR A 166 -16.59 -4.62 -4.21
C THR A 166 -17.06 -4.91 -5.65
N PRO A 167 -16.57 -4.14 -6.64
CA PRO A 167 -16.72 -4.43 -8.06
C PRO A 167 -16.54 -5.89 -8.46
N THR A 168 -15.56 -6.58 -7.86
CA THR A 168 -15.24 -7.98 -8.18
C THR A 168 -16.00 -8.99 -7.31
N GLY A 169 -16.69 -8.55 -6.26
CA GLY A 169 -17.29 -9.41 -5.24
C GLY A 169 -16.27 -10.16 -4.38
N GLU A 170 -15.00 -9.74 -4.43
CA GLU A 170 -13.86 -10.29 -3.69
C GLU A 170 -13.11 -9.14 -2.96
N PRO A 171 -12.21 -9.43 -2.00
CA PRO A 171 -11.41 -8.40 -1.35
C PRO A 171 -10.60 -7.60 -2.37
N GLU A 172 -10.62 -6.26 -2.32
CA GLU A 172 -9.73 -5.45 -3.16
C GLU A 172 -9.54 -4.01 -2.64
N ASN A 173 -8.42 -3.40 -3.00
CA ASN A 173 -8.19 -1.94 -2.97
C ASN A 173 -8.62 -1.23 -1.68
N GLY A 174 -8.41 -1.84 -0.53
CA GLY A 174 -8.74 -1.28 0.78
C GLY A 174 -10.18 -1.51 1.23
N SER A 175 -10.86 -2.55 0.76
CA SER A 175 -12.25 -2.95 1.10
C SER A 175 -12.47 -3.32 2.59
N PHE A 176 -12.16 -2.42 3.52
CA PHE A 176 -12.32 -2.53 4.97
C PHE A 176 -13.03 -1.29 5.53
N ILE A 177 -13.55 -1.42 6.75
CA ILE A 177 -14.26 -0.36 7.47
C ILE A 177 -13.41 0.05 8.67
N LEU A 178 -12.94 1.30 8.69
CA LEU A 178 -12.26 1.90 9.83
C LEU A 178 -13.27 2.47 10.82
N SER A 179 -13.08 2.16 12.09
CA SER A 179 -13.86 2.67 13.22
C SER A 179 -12.92 2.78 14.43
N PRO A 180 -12.14 3.88 14.54
CA PRO A 180 -11.20 4.08 15.65
C PRO A 180 -11.88 4.31 17.00
N GLY A 181 -13.17 4.63 16.98
CA GLY A 181 -14.01 4.75 18.16
C GLY A 181 -15.46 5.04 17.80
N LYS A 182 -16.24 5.42 18.82
CA LYS A 182 -17.66 5.73 18.73
C LYS A 182 -17.99 6.93 19.62
N ASP A 183 -19.04 7.67 19.27
CA ASP A 183 -19.59 8.69 20.15
C ASP A 183 -20.44 8.05 21.25
N THR A 184 -20.31 8.56 22.47
CA THR A 184 -21.11 8.14 23.64
C THR A 184 -21.70 9.37 24.33
N PRO A 185 -22.72 9.23 25.19
CA PRO A 185 -23.24 10.36 25.96
C PRO A 185 -22.19 11.08 26.84
N GLN A 186 -21.08 10.39 27.17
CA GLN A 186 -19.97 10.94 27.96
C GLN A 186 -18.86 11.54 27.09
N GLY A 187 -19.02 11.56 25.76
CA GLY A 187 -18.02 12.00 24.80
C GLY A 187 -17.51 10.87 23.89
N PRO A 188 -16.58 11.17 22.97
CA PRO A 188 -16.00 10.18 22.08
C PRO A 188 -15.19 9.15 22.88
N LYS A 189 -15.35 7.88 22.52
CA LYS A 189 -14.65 6.75 23.15
C LYS A 189 -13.87 5.97 22.10
N LEU A 190 -12.55 5.86 22.30
CA LEU A 190 -11.68 5.02 21.46
C LEU A 190 -12.06 3.55 21.62
N VAL A 191 -11.96 2.78 20.52
CA VAL A 191 -12.25 1.34 20.49
C VAL A 191 -11.13 0.64 19.75
N LYS A 192 -10.56 -0.41 20.35
CA LYS A 192 -9.57 -1.29 19.73
C LYS A 192 -10.06 -2.73 19.75
N ARG A 193 -9.91 -3.40 18.60
CA ARG A 193 -10.41 -4.75 18.35
C ARG A 193 -9.26 -5.74 18.35
N GLY A 194 -9.47 -6.92 18.92
CA GLY A 194 -8.46 -7.97 18.96
C GLY A 194 -9.06 -9.36 18.86
N PRO A 195 -8.22 -10.39 18.67
CA PRO A 195 -8.69 -11.75 18.41
C PRO A 195 -9.30 -12.47 19.63
N TYR A 196 -9.26 -11.88 20.82
CA TYR A 196 -9.66 -12.54 22.06
C TYR A 196 -10.57 -11.65 22.91
N ALA A 197 -11.43 -12.28 23.70
CA ALA A 197 -12.20 -11.63 24.74
C ALA A 197 -11.31 -10.72 25.62
N PRO A 198 -11.75 -9.47 25.87
CA PRO A 198 -11.01 -8.56 26.72
C PRO A 198 -11.00 -9.05 28.17
N SER A 199 -9.89 -8.82 28.88
CA SER A 199 -9.84 -8.99 30.32
C SER A 199 -10.47 -7.79 31.04
N ASP A 200 -10.83 -7.98 32.32
CA ASP A 200 -11.24 -6.87 33.18
C ASP A 200 -10.17 -5.78 33.19
N GLY A 201 -10.61 -4.52 33.08
CA GLY A 201 -9.71 -3.35 33.02
C GLY A 201 -8.93 -3.18 31.71
N CYS A 202 -9.22 -3.95 30.66
CA CYS A 202 -8.57 -3.79 29.35
C CYS A 202 -8.65 -2.34 28.85
N GLY A 203 -7.53 -1.84 28.33
CA GLY A 203 -7.39 -0.47 27.85
C GLY A 203 -7.30 0.58 28.96
N MET A 204 -7.40 0.20 30.24
CA MET A 204 -7.19 1.07 31.41
C MET A 204 -7.96 2.41 31.34
N GLY A 205 -9.16 2.39 30.76
CA GLY A 205 -9.98 3.58 30.54
C GLY A 205 -9.58 4.45 29.35
N PHE A 206 -8.43 4.21 28.71
CA PHE A 206 -7.99 4.92 27.51
C PHE A 206 -8.76 4.50 26.27
N HIS A 207 -8.98 3.20 26.06
CA HIS A 207 -9.83 2.68 24.98
C HIS A 207 -10.68 1.49 25.44
N GLU A 208 -11.83 1.31 24.80
CA GLU A 208 -12.61 0.07 24.91
C GLU A 208 -11.91 -1.05 24.14
N CYS A 209 -11.87 -2.25 24.71
CA CYS A 209 -11.38 -3.44 24.02
C CYS A 209 -12.56 -4.29 23.57
N LEU A 210 -12.58 -4.69 22.30
CA LEU A 210 -13.59 -5.58 21.74
C LEU A 210 -12.96 -6.82 21.12
N GLU A 211 -13.57 -7.98 21.36
CA GLU A 211 -13.23 -9.18 20.61
C GLU A 211 -13.74 -9.07 19.17
N SER A 212 -12.93 -9.53 18.23
CA SER A 212 -13.25 -9.51 16.81
C SER A 212 -12.75 -10.80 16.14
N PRO A 213 -13.67 -11.70 15.74
CA PRO A 213 -13.31 -12.90 14.99
C PRO A 213 -12.60 -12.61 13.67
N LEU A 214 -12.80 -11.42 13.08
CA LEU A 214 -12.08 -10.98 11.89
C LEU A 214 -10.56 -10.94 12.12
N HIS A 215 -10.10 -10.63 13.33
CA HIS A 215 -8.68 -10.60 13.69
C HIS A 215 -8.04 -11.99 13.79
N LEU A 216 -8.82 -13.05 13.57
CA LEU A 216 -8.36 -14.43 13.44
C LEU A 216 -8.42 -14.95 11.99
N LYS A 217 -8.67 -14.09 11.00
CA LYS A 217 -8.93 -14.46 9.61
C LYS A 217 -7.96 -13.77 8.65
N ALA A 218 -7.65 -14.43 7.54
CA ALA A 218 -6.87 -13.84 6.45
C ALA A 218 -7.59 -12.64 5.81
N ASP A 219 -8.93 -12.59 5.93
CA ASP A 219 -9.81 -11.52 5.48
C ASP A 219 -9.41 -10.14 6.02
N LEU A 220 -8.81 -10.07 7.22
CA LEU A 220 -8.26 -8.82 7.76
C LEU A 220 -7.14 -8.26 6.87
N CYS A 221 -6.30 -9.14 6.31
CA CYS A 221 -5.17 -8.78 5.45
C CYS A 221 -5.60 -8.59 3.97
N ALA A 222 -6.67 -9.29 3.58
CA ALA A 222 -7.07 -9.45 2.18
C ALA A 222 -7.36 -8.12 1.48
N SER A 223 -7.96 -7.16 2.20
CA SER A 223 -8.32 -5.86 1.63
C SER A 223 -7.11 -5.05 1.14
N CYS A 224 -5.92 -5.26 1.70
CA CYS A 224 -4.69 -4.59 1.25
C CYS A 224 -3.80 -5.50 0.38
N HIS A 225 -3.88 -6.82 0.56
CA HIS A 225 -3.03 -7.80 -0.12
C HIS A 225 -3.70 -8.46 -1.35
N GLN A 226 -4.77 -7.85 -1.83
CA GLN A 226 -5.41 -8.12 -3.10
C GLN A 226 -5.70 -6.76 -3.75
N VAL A 227 -5.07 -6.48 -4.89
CA VAL A 227 -5.09 -5.17 -5.53
C VAL A 227 -5.50 -5.36 -6.98
N TYR A 228 -6.48 -4.58 -7.42
CA TYR A 228 -6.99 -4.60 -8.80
C TYR A 228 -6.84 -3.22 -9.40
N HIS A 229 -6.49 -3.14 -10.67
CA HIS A 229 -6.40 -1.86 -11.37
C HIS A 229 -7.73 -1.10 -11.32
N TYR A 230 -7.76 0.15 -10.82
CA TYR A 230 -8.99 0.91 -10.57
C TYR A 230 -9.94 1.05 -11.79
N GLU A 231 -9.39 1.13 -13.01
CA GLU A 231 -10.20 1.27 -14.22
C GLU A 231 -10.43 -0.07 -14.93
N LYS A 232 -9.35 -0.77 -15.29
CA LYS A 232 -9.39 -2.00 -16.08
C LYS A 232 -9.70 -3.27 -15.29
N HIS A 233 -9.63 -3.22 -13.96
CA HIS A 233 -9.98 -4.31 -13.04
C HIS A 233 -9.29 -5.64 -13.33
N PHE A 234 -8.06 -5.62 -13.86
CA PHE A 234 -7.18 -6.79 -13.82
C PHE A 234 -6.42 -6.81 -12.49
N PRO A 235 -6.05 -8.00 -11.96
CA PRO A 235 -5.28 -8.09 -10.73
C PRO A 235 -3.87 -7.53 -10.92
N ILE A 236 -3.50 -6.58 -10.06
CA ILE A 236 -2.13 -6.06 -9.90
C ILE A 236 -1.40 -6.88 -8.82
N GLU A 237 -2.09 -7.21 -7.73
CA GLU A 237 -1.63 -8.13 -6.70
C GLU A 237 -2.73 -9.15 -6.40
N ALA A 238 -2.38 -10.44 -6.37
CA ALA A 238 -3.35 -11.52 -6.17
C ALA A 238 -3.06 -12.43 -4.95
N THR A 239 -2.24 -11.95 -4.01
CA THR A 239 -1.70 -12.77 -2.91
C THR A 239 -2.79 -13.50 -2.11
N TYR A 240 -3.87 -12.79 -1.74
CA TYR A 240 -4.97 -13.43 -1.02
C TYR A 240 -5.64 -14.53 -1.84
N SER A 241 -5.93 -14.27 -3.12
CA SER A 241 -6.57 -15.25 -4.00
C SER A 241 -5.70 -16.49 -4.24
N GLU A 242 -4.39 -16.30 -4.36
CA GLU A 242 -3.42 -17.38 -4.47
C GLU A 242 -3.40 -18.24 -3.20
N TRP A 243 -3.35 -17.60 -2.03
CA TRP A 243 -3.42 -18.28 -0.74
C TRP A 243 -4.75 -19.04 -0.56
N LYS A 244 -5.88 -18.39 -0.86
CA LYS A 244 -7.24 -18.94 -0.74
C LYS A 244 -7.40 -20.24 -1.52
N LYS A 245 -6.71 -20.36 -2.67
CA LYS A 245 -6.72 -21.56 -3.53
C LYS A 245 -5.66 -22.60 -3.13
N GLY A 246 -4.69 -22.21 -2.30
CA GLY A 246 -3.57 -23.05 -1.87
C GLY A 246 -3.89 -24.01 -0.71
N PRO A 247 -2.97 -24.95 -0.41
CA PRO A 247 -3.16 -25.94 0.66
C PRO A 247 -3.24 -25.31 2.05
N TYR A 248 -2.60 -24.16 2.27
CA TYR A 248 -2.60 -23.49 3.57
C TYR A 248 -3.98 -22.98 3.97
N ALA A 249 -4.72 -22.36 3.04
CA ALA A 249 -6.11 -21.97 3.28
C ALA A 249 -7.00 -23.19 3.60
N GLN A 250 -6.85 -24.27 2.83
CA GLN A 250 -7.61 -25.51 3.05
C GLN A 250 -7.31 -26.15 4.42
N LYS A 251 -6.08 -26.00 4.93
CA LYS A 251 -5.68 -26.45 6.27
C LYS A 251 -5.93 -25.42 7.36
N GLY A 252 -6.54 -24.28 7.02
CA GLY A 252 -6.89 -23.22 7.97
C GLY A 252 -5.68 -22.46 8.53
N ILE A 253 -4.52 -22.50 7.85
CA ILE A 253 -3.33 -21.69 8.17
C ILE A 253 -3.46 -20.34 7.48
N TYR A 254 -3.58 -19.29 8.27
CA TYR A 254 -3.82 -17.92 7.82
C TYR A 254 -2.54 -17.11 7.74
N CYS A 255 -2.62 -15.91 7.15
CA CYS A 255 -1.48 -15.00 6.96
C CYS A 255 -0.70 -14.76 8.27
N GLN A 256 -1.41 -14.46 9.36
CA GLN A 256 -0.84 -14.20 10.67
C GLN A 256 -0.11 -15.41 11.27
N ASP A 257 -0.51 -16.63 10.92
CA ASP A 257 0.11 -17.85 11.45
C ASP A 257 1.56 -18.02 10.95
N CYS A 258 1.89 -17.38 9.82
CA CYS A 258 3.23 -17.40 9.22
C CYS A 258 3.95 -16.05 9.30
N HIS A 259 3.25 -14.92 9.18
CA HIS A 259 3.85 -13.58 9.06
C HIS A 259 3.91 -12.79 10.38
N MET A 260 3.15 -13.20 11.39
CA MET A 260 3.14 -12.57 12.71
C MET A 260 3.85 -13.44 13.73
N VAL A 261 5.00 -14.03 13.39
CA VAL A 261 5.73 -14.99 14.24
C VAL A 261 7.24 -14.96 13.99
N GLU A 262 8.00 -15.52 14.94
CA GLU A 262 9.43 -15.82 14.79
C GLU A 262 9.68 -16.93 13.75
N ILE A 263 10.94 -17.09 13.34
CA ILE A 263 11.34 -18.03 12.28
C ILE A 263 11.00 -19.48 12.63
N GLU A 264 11.24 -19.92 13.86
CA GLU A 264 10.98 -21.30 14.29
C GLU A 264 9.49 -21.64 14.20
N THR A 265 8.63 -20.71 14.65
CA THR A 265 7.17 -20.86 14.58
C THR A 265 6.68 -20.77 13.13
N PHE A 266 7.28 -19.93 12.29
CA PHE A 266 6.99 -19.90 10.86
C PHE A 266 7.25 -21.25 10.20
N ILE A 267 8.42 -21.86 10.43
CA ILE A 267 8.78 -23.18 9.87
C ILE A 267 7.76 -24.22 10.30
N ARG A 268 7.43 -24.26 11.59
CA ARG A 268 6.45 -25.20 12.13
C ARG A 268 5.06 -25.00 11.51
N SER A 269 4.62 -23.75 11.33
CA SER A 269 3.33 -23.44 10.73
C SER A 269 3.30 -23.80 9.25
N ALA A 270 4.41 -23.57 8.54
CA ALA A 270 4.55 -23.82 7.11
C ALA A 270 4.66 -25.33 6.77
N ASP A 271 5.45 -26.09 7.55
CA ASP A 271 5.76 -27.49 7.25
C ASP A 271 4.74 -28.46 7.84
N ALA A 272 4.23 -28.15 9.04
CA ALA A 272 3.36 -29.05 9.80
C ALA A 272 1.90 -28.59 9.87
N PHE A 273 1.53 -27.49 9.21
CA PHE A 273 0.20 -26.89 9.28
C PHE A 273 -0.30 -26.73 10.72
N LYS A 274 0.59 -26.35 11.63
CA LYS A 274 0.28 -26.20 13.05
C LYS A 274 0.28 -24.73 13.44
N LYS A 275 -0.88 -24.22 13.86
CA LYS A 275 -1.02 -22.83 14.31
C LYS A 275 -0.07 -22.46 15.46
N PRO A 276 0.34 -21.19 15.53
CA PRO A 276 1.00 -20.64 16.70
C PRO A 276 0.10 -20.67 17.95
N GLU A 277 0.71 -20.81 19.12
CA GLU A 277 0.10 -20.47 20.39
C GLU A 277 -0.02 -18.95 20.53
N ARG A 278 -0.98 -18.49 21.35
CA ARG A 278 -1.23 -17.06 21.57
C ARG A 278 0.04 -16.24 21.87
N LYS A 279 0.96 -16.79 22.65
CA LYS A 279 2.20 -16.12 23.08
C LYS A 279 3.26 -16.02 21.98
N GLU A 280 3.09 -16.74 20.87
CA GLU A 280 4.05 -16.78 19.76
C GLU A 280 3.80 -15.68 18.73
N TYR A 281 2.62 -15.04 18.75
CA TYR A 281 2.32 -13.94 17.82
C TYR A 281 3.16 -12.69 18.10
N ARG A 282 3.58 -12.01 17.03
CA ARG A 282 4.48 -10.85 16.96
C ARG A 282 4.03 -9.86 15.88
N HIS A 283 4.40 -8.60 15.99
CA HIS A 283 4.04 -7.53 15.05
C HIS A 283 5.16 -7.16 14.06
N TYR A 284 6.02 -8.11 13.68
CA TYR A 284 7.08 -7.85 12.70
C TYR A 284 6.59 -7.78 11.25
N PHE A 285 5.56 -8.59 10.93
CA PHE A 285 4.96 -8.71 9.59
C PHE A 285 5.97 -8.98 8.47
N ASN A 286 7.01 -9.75 8.78
CA ASN A 286 8.12 -9.98 7.87
C ASN A 286 7.68 -10.77 6.62
N GLY A 287 8.04 -10.25 5.46
CA GLY A 287 7.85 -10.89 4.15
C GLY A 287 9.19 -11.05 3.42
N ALA A 288 9.16 -10.87 2.10
CA ALA A 288 10.34 -11.00 1.24
C ALA A 288 11.20 -9.73 1.14
N ASN A 289 10.73 -8.57 1.61
CA ASN A 289 11.37 -7.29 1.28
C ASN A 289 12.57 -6.98 2.19
N TYR A 290 13.71 -7.61 1.93
CA TYR A 290 14.96 -7.36 2.65
C TYR A 290 15.59 -6.00 2.29
N LEU A 291 15.33 -5.46 1.08
CA LEU A 291 15.94 -4.22 0.63
C LEU A 291 15.52 -3.02 1.48
N LEU A 292 14.23 -2.92 1.84
CA LEU A 292 13.77 -1.82 2.68
C LEU A 292 14.40 -1.85 4.07
N TYR A 293 14.55 -3.03 4.67
CA TYR A 293 15.24 -3.15 5.95
C TYR A 293 16.71 -2.73 5.85
N TYR A 294 17.40 -3.12 4.77
CA TYR A 294 18.78 -2.73 4.51
C TYR A 294 18.94 -1.20 4.37
N LEU A 295 18.09 -0.57 3.57
CA LEU A 295 18.14 0.88 3.36
C LEU A 295 17.78 1.65 4.64
N ALA A 296 16.76 1.21 5.36
CA ALA A 296 16.34 1.83 6.61
C ALA A 296 17.41 1.66 7.70
N GLU A 297 18.07 0.50 7.79
CA GLU A 297 19.17 0.27 8.74
C GLU A 297 20.31 1.26 8.47
N ALA A 298 20.73 1.40 7.21
CA ALA A 298 21.76 2.36 6.84
C ALA A 298 21.38 3.81 7.19
N ALA A 299 20.10 4.18 7.00
CA ALA A 299 19.59 5.48 7.40
C ALA A 299 19.63 5.68 8.92
N ALA A 300 19.22 4.67 9.70
CA ALA A 300 19.26 4.71 11.17
C ALA A 300 20.70 4.83 11.70
N ILE A 301 21.65 4.07 11.14
CA ILE A 301 23.08 4.17 11.46
C ILE A 301 23.58 5.60 11.20
N LYS A 302 23.26 6.16 10.03
CA LYS A 302 23.64 7.53 9.67
C LYS A 302 23.05 8.57 10.62
N ALA A 303 21.83 8.34 11.11
CA ALA A 303 21.16 9.20 12.09
C ALA A 303 21.68 9.01 13.53
N GLY A 304 22.50 8.00 13.79
CA GLY A 304 23.00 7.68 15.13
C GLY A 304 22.02 6.88 15.99
N ASP A 305 20.91 6.40 15.42
CA ASP A 305 19.90 5.61 16.13
C ASP A 305 20.27 4.11 16.11
N LYS A 306 21.01 3.70 17.14
CA LYS A 306 21.52 2.33 17.27
C LYS A 306 20.44 1.29 17.57
N GLU A 307 19.40 1.69 18.30
CA GLU A 307 18.30 0.79 18.67
C GLU A 307 17.48 0.46 17.43
N LEU A 308 17.11 1.48 16.65
CA LEU A 308 16.39 1.29 15.40
C LEU A 308 17.23 0.50 14.38
N ALA A 309 18.53 0.80 14.24
CA ALA A 309 19.41 0.04 13.36
C ALA A 309 19.45 -1.46 13.72
N THR A 310 19.58 -1.79 15.01
CA THR A 310 19.60 -3.18 15.49
C THR A 310 18.27 -3.89 15.21
N ASN A 311 17.16 -3.19 15.43
CA ASN A 311 15.83 -3.71 15.17
C ASN A 311 15.63 -3.99 13.66
N LEU A 312 16.00 -3.04 12.80
CA LEU A 312 15.94 -3.20 11.34
C LEU A 312 16.85 -4.32 10.83
N LYS A 313 18.06 -4.46 11.39
CA LYS A 313 18.96 -5.58 11.07
C LYS A 313 18.33 -6.93 11.40
N THR A 314 17.64 -7.02 12.54
CA THR A 314 16.92 -8.25 12.93
C THR A 314 15.83 -8.58 11.91
N LYS A 315 15.05 -7.60 11.47
CA LYS A 315 14.02 -7.78 10.45
C LYS A 315 14.61 -8.13 9.08
N PHE A 316 15.73 -7.52 8.70
CA PHE A 316 16.50 -7.91 7.51
C PHE A 316 16.87 -9.39 7.55
N ASP A 317 17.43 -9.87 8.66
CA ASP A 317 17.84 -11.27 8.82
C ASP A 317 16.64 -12.22 8.75
N MET A 318 15.49 -11.83 9.32
CA MET A 318 14.25 -12.58 9.20
C MET A 318 13.77 -12.67 7.74
N ALA A 319 13.78 -11.57 6.99
CA ALA A 319 13.36 -11.54 5.60
C ALA A 319 14.25 -12.41 4.71
N VAL A 320 15.58 -12.32 4.88
CA VAL A 320 16.55 -13.14 4.15
C VAL A 320 16.35 -14.62 4.47
N LYS A 321 16.22 -14.99 5.76
CA LYS A 321 15.95 -16.38 6.15
C LYS A 321 14.65 -16.91 5.54
N ARG A 322 13.57 -16.13 5.58
CA ARG A 322 12.28 -16.53 4.98
C ARG A 322 12.41 -16.77 3.48
N LEU A 323 13.12 -15.91 2.76
CA LEU A 323 13.41 -16.07 1.34
C LEU A 323 14.20 -17.35 1.04
N GLN A 324 15.29 -17.57 1.77
CA GLN A 324 16.14 -18.78 1.62
C GLN A 324 15.37 -20.07 1.89
N MET A 325 14.31 -20.02 2.69
CA MET A 325 13.51 -21.18 3.09
C MET A 325 12.22 -21.35 2.28
N ALA A 326 11.86 -20.39 1.43
CA ALA A 326 10.60 -20.38 0.68
C ALA A 326 10.59 -21.43 -0.45
N ALA A 327 11.73 -21.65 -1.11
CA ALA A 327 11.89 -22.60 -2.19
C ALA A 327 12.92 -23.69 -1.89
N ASP A 328 12.71 -24.85 -2.48
CA ASP A 328 13.69 -25.94 -2.63
C ASP A 328 14.18 -25.99 -4.07
N LEU A 329 15.45 -26.33 -4.26
CA LEU A 329 16.12 -26.37 -5.57
C LEU A 329 16.82 -27.72 -5.75
N GLU A 330 16.39 -28.49 -6.76
CA GLU A 330 17.04 -29.74 -7.16
C GLU A 330 17.70 -29.58 -8.53
N LEU A 331 18.96 -29.99 -8.63
CA LEU A 331 19.75 -29.96 -9.86
C LEU A 331 20.06 -31.39 -10.31
N TYR A 332 19.69 -31.71 -11.55
CA TYR A 332 19.96 -33.01 -12.16
C TYR A 332 20.87 -32.82 -13.38
N PRO A 333 22.18 -32.99 -13.23
CA PRO A 333 23.10 -32.92 -14.36
C PRO A 333 22.93 -34.13 -15.26
N VAL A 334 22.92 -33.90 -16.56
CA VAL A 334 22.81 -34.91 -17.62
C VAL A 334 24.09 -34.87 -18.45
N TYR A 335 24.85 -35.96 -18.42
CA TYR A 335 26.11 -36.09 -19.14
C TYR A 335 25.91 -36.85 -20.46
N ARG A 336 26.59 -36.43 -21.53
CA ARG A 336 26.65 -37.13 -22.82
C ARG A 336 28.10 -37.16 -23.30
N ALA A 337 28.56 -38.32 -23.78
CA ALA A 337 29.96 -38.51 -24.22
C ALA A 337 31.03 -38.07 -23.19
N GLY A 338 30.75 -38.24 -21.90
CA GLY A 338 31.68 -37.87 -20.82
C GLY A 338 31.72 -36.37 -20.48
N SER A 339 30.93 -35.53 -21.14
CA SER A 339 30.80 -34.10 -20.82
C SER A 339 29.40 -33.75 -20.31
N LEU A 340 29.30 -32.71 -19.48
CA LEU A 340 28.01 -32.17 -19.04
C LEU A 340 27.28 -31.59 -20.26
N ALA A 341 26.10 -32.11 -20.56
CA ALA A 341 25.33 -31.71 -21.74
C ALA A 341 24.08 -30.88 -21.38
N GLU A 342 23.49 -31.12 -20.21
CA GLU A 342 22.25 -30.45 -19.77
C GLU A 342 22.21 -30.44 -18.23
N ILE A 343 21.56 -29.43 -17.64
CA ILE A 343 21.19 -29.40 -16.23
C ILE A 343 19.69 -29.24 -16.16
N LYS A 344 18.97 -30.22 -15.61
CA LYS A 344 17.55 -30.05 -15.29
C LYS A 344 17.42 -29.44 -13.92
N VAL A 345 16.67 -28.36 -13.84
CA VAL A 345 16.43 -27.62 -12.61
C VAL A 345 14.98 -27.85 -12.19
N ARG A 346 14.74 -28.24 -10.94
CA ARG A 346 13.41 -28.25 -10.33
C ARG A 346 13.38 -27.27 -9.17
N VAL A 347 12.46 -26.32 -9.23
CA VAL A 347 12.17 -25.40 -8.14
C VAL A 347 10.83 -25.80 -7.52
N ARG A 348 10.76 -25.92 -6.20
CA ARG A 348 9.51 -26.19 -5.47
C ARG A 348 9.24 -25.04 -4.51
N ASN A 349 8.03 -24.49 -4.54
CA ASN A 349 7.55 -23.68 -3.43
C ASN A 349 7.19 -24.61 -2.26
N ILE A 350 7.91 -24.49 -1.15
CA ILE A 350 7.76 -25.40 0.00
C ILE A 350 7.22 -24.73 1.26
N ARG A 351 7.27 -23.39 1.36
CA ARG A 351 6.85 -22.65 2.56
C ARG A 351 6.13 -21.33 2.30
N ALA A 352 5.94 -20.93 1.04
CA ALA A 352 5.09 -19.79 0.73
C ALA A 352 3.65 -20.26 0.53
N GLY A 353 2.72 -19.68 1.31
CA GLY A 353 1.31 -20.06 1.27
C GLY A 353 0.52 -19.60 0.05
N HIS A 354 1.18 -18.85 -0.82
CA HIS A 354 0.73 -18.20 -2.05
C HIS A 354 1.78 -18.48 -3.15
N ASN A 355 1.71 -17.83 -4.32
CA ASN A 355 2.73 -18.04 -5.35
C ASN A 355 4.10 -17.52 -4.92
N LEU A 356 5.15 -17.99 -5.60
CA LEU A 356 6.52 -17.57 -5.37
C LEU A 356 7.16 -17.12 -6.69
N PRO A 357 7.39 -15.80 -6.89
CA PRO A 357 6.96 -14.69 -6.04
C PRO A 357 5.43 -14.42 -6.11
N THR A 358 4.90 -13.73 -5.10
CA THR A 358 3.52 -13.16 -5.05
C THR A 358 3.58 -11.63 -5.08
N SER A 359 2.42 -10.97 -4.96
CA SER A 359 2.21 -9.51 -4.88
C SER A 359 2.42 -8.87 -6.26
N LEU A 360 3.15 -7.75 -6.35
CA LEU A 360 3.43 -7.03 -7.60
C LEU A 360 4.36 -7.85 -8.50
N THR A 361 3.87 -8.92 -9.12
CA THR A 361 4.68 -9.83 -9.96
C THR A 361 5.20 -9.18 -11.24
N ASN A 362 4.68 -8.00 -11.60
CA ASN A 362 5.25 -7.15 -12.65
C ASN A 362 6.53 -6.41 -12.21
N ILE A 363 6.86 -6.42 -10.91
CA ILE A 363 8.07 -5.84 -10.32
C ILE A 363 8.91 -6.92 -9.64
N ARG A 364 8.26 -7.88 -8.99
CA ARG A 364 8.89 -9.00 -8.28
C ARG A 364 9.10 -10.15 -9.25
N GLU A 365 10.35 -10.32 -9.65
CA GLU A 365 10.80 -11.41 -10.50
C GLU A 365 11.73 -12.35 -9.74
N MET A 366 11.80 -13.60 -10.20
CA MET A 366 12.72 -14.62 -9.72
C MET A 366 13.31 -15.32 -10.95
N TRP A 367 14.63 -15.41 -11.04
CA TRP A 367 15.36 -15.93 -12.20
C TRP A 367 16.45 -16.93 -11.81
#